data_AF-A0A6M5YJN9-F1
#
_entry.id   AF-A0A6M5YJN9-F1
#
_cell.length_a   1.000
_cell.length_b   1.000
_cell.length_c   1.000
_cell.angle_alpha   90.00
_cell.angle_beta   90.00
_cell.angle_gamma   90.00
#
_symmetry.space_group_name_H-M   'P 1'
#
loop_
_entity.id
_entity.type
_entity.pdbx_description
1 polymer ?
#
loop_
_entity_poly.entity_id
_entity_poly.type
_entity_poly.pdbx_seq_one_letter_code
_entity_poly.pdbx_strand_id
1 'polypeptide(L)'
;MTRLFALTGLALAVSLTVTAPAGARAPGANAKNTKHHAHHLLQAEKDLTAAEAAITQQNLPQAHKDVAAAIRQVEEAIHHHHKHHISQPTNSGLTGTFHRAHHQHHHSLLHKAVAEMRAAEKQLKAGNGAAASRDIQVAQKTIASAIASHHQLIGR
;
A
#
# COMPACT_ATOMS: atom_id res chain seq x y z
N MET A 1 -16.89 55.58 28.23
CA MET A 1 -18.16 56.15 27.73
C MET A 1 -18.23 55.93 26.23
N THR A 2 -19.46 55.78 25.69
CA THR A 2 -19.83 55.86 24.25
C THR A 2 -19.72 54.52 23.47
N ARG A 3 -20.79 53.68 23.46
CA ARG A 3 -21.97 53.61 22.54
C ARG A 3 -21.67 52.82 21.25
N LEU A 4 -22.25 51.63 21.10
CA LEU A 4 -23.56 51.30 20.47
C LEU A 4 -23.52 51.32 18.92
N PHE A 5 -23.64 50.13 18.33
CA PHE A 5 -24.28 49.82 17.05
C PHE A 5 -25.03 48.49 17.30
N ALA A 6 -26.37 48.42 17.27
CA ALA A 6 -27.23 48.29 16.08
C ALA A 6 -26.88 46.98 15.30
N LEU A 7 -27.79 46.11 14.86
CA LEU A 7 -29.24 46.12 14.64
C LEU A 7 -29.61 44.69 14.16
N THR A 8 -30.86 44.27 14.39
CA THR A 8 -31.68 43.38 13.54
C THR A 8 -31.22 41.95 13.18
N GLY A 9 -32.11 41.00 13.46
CA GLY A 9 -32.14 39.72 12.75
C GLY A 9 -33.00 38.64 13.37
N LEU A 10 -34.27 38.91 13.69
CA LEU A 10 -35.23 37.85 14.00
C LEU A 10 -35.57 37.11 12.70
N ALA A 11 -34.85 36.02 12.43
CA ALA A 11 -35.14 35.12 11.32
C ALA A 11 -35.79 33.85 11.88
N LEU A 12 -37.10 33.76 11.67
CA LEU A 12 -37.93 32.58 11.92
C LEU A 12 -37.51 31.49 10.92
N ALA A 13 -36.69 30.52 11.36
CA ALA A 13 -36.33 29.38 10.54
C ALA A 13 -37.47 28.36 10.56
N VAL A 14 -38.30 28.38 9.51
CA VAL A 14 -39.28 27.33 9.19
C VAL A 14 -38.54 26.00 9.02
N SER A 15 -38.85 25.04 9.88
CA SER A 15 -38.38 23.66 9.72
C SER A 15 -39.15 22.98 8.60
N LEU A 16 -38.61 23.02 7.38
CA LEU A 16 -39.02 22.13 6.30
C LEU A 16 -38.38 20.75 6.52
N THR A 17 -39.14 19.81 7.07
CA THR A 17 -38.81 18.39 6.99
C THR A 17 -38.96 17.93 5.54
N VAL A 18 -37.89 18.06 4.76
CA VAL A 18 -37.73 17.33 3.51
C VAL A 18 -37.42 15.88 3.88
N THR A 19 -38.41 15.01 3.68
CA THR A 19 -38.22 13.56 3.62
C THR A 19 -37.34 13.27 2.42
N ALA A 20 -36.02 13.19 2.64
CA ALA A 20 -35.08 12.75 1.62
C ALA A 20 -35.40 11.29 1.25
N PRO A 21 -35.40 10.92 -0.04
CA PRO A 21 -35.64 9.54 -0.43
C PRO A 21 -34.59 8.65 0.22
N ALA A 22 -35.07 7.62 0.92
CA ALA A 22 -34.26 6.51 1.41
C ALA A 22 -33.57 5.85 0.19
N GLY A 23 -32.34 6.28 -0.09
CA GLY A 23 -31.68 5.87 -1.33
C GLY A 23 -30.28 6.44 -1.54
N ALA A 24 -29.60 6.91 -0.51
CA ALA A 24 -28.16 7.14 -0.57
C ALA A 24 -27.48 6.12 0.33
N ARG A 25 -27.04 5.00 -0.26
CA ARG A 25 -26.08 4.11 0.38
C ARG A 25 -24.91 4.97 0.86
N ALA A 26 -24.69 5.01 2.17
CA ALA A 26 -23.49 5.61 2.74
C ALA A 26 -22.27 5.05 1.99
N PRO A 27 -21.33 5.88 1.50
CA PRO A 27 -20.10 5.37 0.94
C PRO A 27 -19.43 4.52 2.03
N GLY A 28 -19.34 3.22 1.75
CA GLY A 28 -19.03 2.20 2.72
C GLY A 28 -17.71 2.46 3.43
N ALA A 29 -17.66 2.05 4.69
CA ALA A 29 -16.53 2.10 5.61
C ALA A 29 -15.31 1.25 5.18
N ASN A 30 -15.06 1.05 3.88
CA ASN A 30 -13.98 0.22 3.35
C ASN A 30 -12.71 1.00 2.96
N ALA A 31 -12.74 2.34 2.95
CA ALA A 31 -11.59 3.15 2.53
C ALA A 31 -10.46 3.29 3.58
N LYS A 32 -10.66 2.79 4.81
CA LYS A 32 -9.64 2.93 5.88
C LYS A 32 -8.58 1.82 5.85
N ASN A 33 -8.84 0.66 5.25
CA ASN A 33 -7.97 -0.51 5.37
C ASN A 33 -7.09 -0.81 4.14
N THR A 34 -7.36 -0.20 2.98
CA THR A 34 -6.47 -0.27 1.81
C THR A 34 -5.08 0.35 2.06
N LYS A 35 -4.97 1.19 3.10
CA LYS A 35 -3.71 1.82 3.49
C LYS A 35 -2.70 0.85 4.11
N HIS A 36 -3.13 -0.27 4.70
CA HIS A 36 -2.22 -1.18 5.41
C HIS A 36 -1.29 -1.92 4.45
N HIS A 37 -1.83 -2.49 3.37
CA HIS A 37 -1.03 -3.17 2.36
C HIS A 37 0.00 -2.23 1.70
N ALA A 38 -0.47 -1.07 1.21
CA ALA A 38 0.41 -0.09 0.56
C ALA A 38 1.47 0.48 1.53
N HIS A 39 1.12 0.67 2.80
CA HIS A 39 2.07 1.09 3.83
C HIS A 39 3.24 0.11 3.98
N HIS A 40 2.96 -1.20 4.03
CA HIS A 40 4.01 -2.21 4.11
C HIS A 40 4.91 -2.20 2.87
N LEU A 41 4.37 -2.03 1.67
CA LEU A 41 5.19 -1.93 0.44
C LEU A 41 6.10 -0.70 0.45
N LEU A 42 5.58 0.46 0.89
CA LEU A 42 6.37 1.68 1.03
C LEU A 42 7.45 1.54 2.10
N GLN A 43 7.18 0.82 3.18
CA GLN A 43 8.19 0.55 4.21
C GLN A 43 9.28 -0.39 3.67
N ALA A 44 8.91 -1.42 2.92
CA ALA A 44 9.87 -2.31 2.27
C ALA A 44 10.81 -1.53 1.31
N GLU A 45 10.28 -0.59 0.54
CA GLU A 45 11.09 0.25 -0.35
C GLU A 45 12.11 1.11 0.42
N LYS A 46 11.70 1.70 1.56
CA LYS A 46 12.61 2.44 2.45
C LYS A 46 13.70 1.55 3.02
N ASP A 47 13.34 0.35 3.48
CA ASP A 47 14.27 -0.62 4.03
C ASP A 47 15.30 -1.06 2.94
N LEU A 48 14.86 -1.27 1.70
CA LEU A 48 15.78 -1.55 0.58
C LEU A 48 16.71 -0.39 0.25
N THR A 49 16.21 0.85 0.33
CA THR A 49 17.03 2.07 0.13
C THR A 49 18.10 2.18 1.22
N ALA A 50 17.73 1.89 2.48
CA ALA A 50 18.67 1.82 3.60
C ALA A 50 19.72 0.71 3.38
N ALA A 51 19.31 -0.44 2.86
CA ALA A 51 20.22 -1.54 2.54
C ALA A 51 21.27 -1.14 1.47
N GLU A 52 20.88 -0.42 0.41
CA GLU A 52 21.83 0.09 -0.59
C GLU A 52 22.83 1.09 0.00
N ALA A 53 22.36 1.98 0.88
CA ALA A 53 23.23 2.91 1.60
C ALA A 53 24.23 2.16 2.50
N ALA A 54 23.77 1.11 3.20
CA ALA A 54 24.62 0.27 4.03
C ALA A 54 25.65 -0.52 3.21
N ILE A 55 25.29 -1.03 2.02
CA ILE A 55 26.25 -1.65 1.09
C ILE A 55 27.33 -0.65 0.65
N THR A 56 26.93 0.58 0.31
CA THR A 56 27.85 1.65 -0.09
C THR A 56 28.84 1.99 1.03
N GLN A 57 28.38 1.93 2.28
CA GLN A 57 29.20 2.13 3.49
C GLN A 57 29.99 0.87 3.89
N GLN A 58 29.96 -0.20 3.08
CA GLN A 58 30.57 -1.51 3.37
C GLN A 58 30.04 -2.18 4.64
N ASN A 59 28.89 -1.75 5.15
CA ASN A 59 28.21 -2.33 6.31
C ASN A 59 27.24 -3.43 5.89
N LEU A 60 27.79 -4.55 5.41
CA LEU A 60 26.99 -5.70 4.95
C LEU A 60 26.07 -6.30 6.02
N PRO A 61 26.46 -6.38 7.32
CA PRO A 61 25.54 -6.83 8.37
C PRO A 61 24.30 -5.95 8.51
N GLN A 62 24.43 -4.63 8.37
CA GLN A 62 23.30 -3.71 8.41
C GLN A 62 22.44 -3.88 7.14
N ALA A 63 23.05 -3.93 5.96
CA ALA A 63 22.33 -4.19 4.72
C ALA A 63 21.50 -5.48 4.79
N HIS A 64 22.05 -6.54 5.40
CA HIS A 64 21.34 -7.80 5.61
C HIS A 64 20.13 -7.64 6.53
N LYS A 65 20.24 -6.87 7.62
CA LYS A 65 19.10 -6.59 8.51
C LYS A 65 18.00 -5.82 7.78
N ASP A 66 18.38 -4.85 6.96
CA ASP A 66 17.45 -4.00 6.23
C ASP A 66 16.73 -4.80 5.12
N VAL A 67 17.45 -5.64 4.35
CA VAL A 67 16.81 -6.58 3.40
C VAL A 67 15.86 -7.54 4.11
N ALA A 68 16.26 -8.09 5.26
CA ALA A 68 15.38 -8.97 6.04
C ALA A 68 14.13 -8.25 6.58
N ALA A 69 14.23 -6.97 6.92
CA ALA A 69 13.09 -6.13 7.29
C ALA A 69 12.14 -5.92 6.09
N ALA A 70 12.70 -5.59 4.92
CA ALA A 70 11.92 -5.43 3.69
C ALA A 70 11.14 -6.70 3.31
N ILE A 71 11.76 -7.88 3.46
CA ILE A 71 11.09 -9.17 3.22
C ILE A 71 9.87 -9.32 4.14
N ARG A 72 10.03 -9.08 5.45
CA ARG A 72 8.92 -9.16 6.41
C ARG A 72 7.79 -8.21 6.06
N GLN A 73 8.10 -6.98 5.67
CA GLN A 73 7.10 -6.01 5.24
C GLN A 73 6.31 -6.52 4.02
N VAL A 74 6.97 -7.06 3.00
CA VAL A 74 6.25 -7.60 1.82
C VAL A 74 5.43 -8.84 2.18
N GLU A 75 5.93 -9.71 3.05
CA GLU A 75 5.18 -10.89 3.52
C GLU A 75 3.92 -10.49 4.33
N GLU A 76 4.03 -9.47 5.20
CA GLU A 76 2.88 -8.85 5.88
C GLU A 76 1.92 -8.22 4.88
N ALA A 77 2.42 -7.50 3.88
CA ALA A 77 1.61 -6.91 2.81
C ALA A 77 0.77 -7.97 2.09
N ILE A 78 1.36 -9.14 1.77
CA ILE A 78 0.67 -10.27 1.15
C ILE A 78 -0.40 -10.82 2.09
N HIS A 79 -0.07 -11.04 3.36
CA HIS A 79 -1.01 -11.57 4.35
C HIS A 79 -2.25 -10.67 4.52
N HIS A 80 -2.02 -9.37 4.68
CA HIS A 80 -3.09 -8.39 4.82
C HIS A 80 -3.95 -8.31 3.54
N HIS A 81 -3.31 -8.29 2.37
CA HIS A 81 -4.04 -8.25 1.10
C HIS A 81 -4.94 -9.47 0.91
N HIS A 82 -4.43 -10.67 1.19
CA HIS A 82 -5.19 -11.91 1.07
C HIS A 82 -6.42 -11.95 1.99
N LYS A 83 -6.26 -11.53 3.25
CA LYS A 83 -7.36 -11.47 4.23
C LYS A 83 -8.50 -10.56 3.79
N HIS A 84 -8.20 -9.44 3.11
CA HIS A 84 -9.21 -8.50 2.65
C HIS A 84 -9.93 -8.94 1.38
N HIS A 85 -9.26 -9.61 0.44
CA HIS A 85 -9.89 -10.05 -0.81
C HIS A 85 -10.75 -11.31 -0.68
N ILE A 86 -10.48 -12.20 0.29
CA ILE A 86 -11.38 -13.34 0.58
C ILE A 86 -12.77 -12.84 1.03
N SER A 87 -12.84 -11.67 1.66
CA SER A 87 -14.08 -11.14 2.23
C SER A 87 -14.97 -10.37 1.23
N GLN A 88 -14.52 -10.15 -0.01
CA GLN A 88 -15.32 -9.46 -1.01
C GLN A 88 -16.03 -10.47 -1.92
N PRO A 89 -17.39 -10.48 -1.97
CA PRO A 89 -18.11 -11.34 -2.89
C PRO A 89 -17.70 -10.97 -4.32
N THR A 90 -17.04 -11.90 -5.01
CA THR A 90 -16.62 -11.72 -6.40
C THR A 90 -17.87 -11.54 -7.25
N ASN A 91 -18.09 -10.34 -7.79
CA ASN A 91 -19.12 -10.10 -8.79
C ASN A 91 -18.83 -11.02 -10.00
N SER A 92 -19.66 -12.05 -10.17
CA SER A 92 -19.63 -12.94 -11.32
C SER A 92 -19.99 -12.17 -12.59
N GLY A 93 -19.05 -12.07 -13.55
CA GLY A 93 -19.19 -11.32 -14.80
C GLY A 93 -17.83 -10.96 -15.42
N LEU A 94 -17.83 -10.28 -16.58
CA LEU A 94 -16.61 -9.84 -17.28
C LEU A 94 -15.67 -9.06 -16.34
N THR A 95 -16.25 -8.16 -15.54
CA THR A 95 -15.54 -7.34 -14.53
C THR A 95 -14.89 -8.16 -13.42
N GLY A 96 -15.50 -9.27 -12.98
CA GLY A 96 -14.90 -10.18 -12.00
C GLY A 96 -13.70 -10.97 -12.54
N THR A 97 -13.69 -11.29 -13.84
CA THR A 97 -12.59 -12.01 -14.49
C THR A 97 -11.35 -11.12 -14.63
N PHE A 98 -11.54 -9.87 -15.05
CA PHE A 98 -10.47 -8.86 -15.07
C PHE A 98 -9.90 -8.63 -13.66
N HIS A 99 -10.76 -8.47 -12.66
CA HIS A 99 -10.32 -8.27 -11.28
C HIS A 99 -9.47 -9.44 -10.77
N ARG A 100 -9.89 -10.69 -11.03
CA ARG A 100 -9.12 -11.89 -10.66
C ARG A 100 -7.75 -11.93 -11.35
N ALA A 101 -7.68 -11.64 -12.65
CA ALA A 101 -6.42 -11.62 -13.39
C ALA A 101 -5.46 -10.54 -12.87
N HIS A 102 -5.97 -9.34 -12.57
CA HIS A 102 -5.17 -8.26 -11.98
C HIS A 102 -4.66 -8.63 -10.58
N HIS A 103 -5.49 -9.26 -9.73
CA HIS A 103 -5.05 -9.75 -8.42
C HIS A 103 -3.97 -10.81 -8.51
N GLN A 104 -4.13 -11.77 -9.42
CA GLN A 104 -3.11 -12.79 -9.66
C GLN A 104 -1.79 -12.18 -10.12
N HIS A 105 -1.85 -11.19 -11.02
CA HIS A 105 -0.68 -10.46 -11.46
C HIS A 105 0.00 -9.70 -10.31
N HIS A 106 -0.78 -8.97 -9.51
CA HIS A 106 -0.28 -8.24 -8.34
C HIS A 106 0.39 -9.18 -7.32
N HIS A 107 -0.25 -10.30 -6.96
CA HIS A 107 0.35 -11.31 -6.09
C HIS A 107 1.64 -11.89 -6.68
N SER A 108 1.67 -12.16 -7.99
CA SER A 108 2.87 -12.65 -8.66
C SER A 108 4.04 -11.67 -8.53
N LEU A 109 3.78 -10.36 -8.60
CA LEU A 109 4.81 -9.33 -8.40
C LEU A 109 5.33 -9.34 -6.96
N LEU A 110 4.45 -9.46 -5.96
CA LEU A 110 4.86 -9.51 -4.55
C LEU A 110 5.75 -10.73 -4.26
N HIS A 111 5.36 -11.92 -4.73
CA HIS A 111 6.17 -13.13 -4.57
C HIS A 111 7.51 -13.03 -5.30
N LYS A 112 7.53 -12.41 -6.48
CA LYS A 112 8.76 -12.15 -7.24
C LYS A 112 9.70 -11.21 -6.47
N ALA A 113 9.18 -10.12 -5.89
CA ALA A 113 9.97 -9.22 -5.06
C ALA A 113 10.58 -9.94 -3.85
N VAL A 114 9.83 -10.82 -3.17
CA VAL A 114 10.36 -11.65 -2.08
C VAL A 114 11.49 -12.55 -2.56
N ALA A 115 11.34 -13.20 -3.72
CA ALA A 115 12.40 -14.04 -4.28
C ALA A 115 13.68 -13.25 -4.61
N GLU A 116 13.55 -12.05 -5.17
CA GLU A 116 14.66 -11.14 -5.49
C GLU A 116 15.37 -10.65 -4.22
N MET A 117 14.61 -10.28 -3.18
CA MET A 117 15.18 -9.90 -1.89
C MET A 117 15.90 -11.07 -1.20
N ARG A 118 15.39 -12.30 -1.33
CA ARG A 118 16.08 -13.51 -0.82
C ARG A 118 17.35 -13.82 -1.60
N ALA A 119 17.39 -13.52 -2.90
CA ALA A 119 18.63 -13.60 -3.68
C ALA A 119 19.66 -12.58 -3.17
N ALA A 120 19.25 -11.33 -2.93
CA ALA A 120 20.11 -10.31 -2.33
C ALA A 120 20.63 -10.73 -0.95
N GLU A 121 19.76 -11.27 -0.09
CA GLU A 121 20.13 -11.78 1.24
C GLU A 121 21.22 -12.87 1.15
N LYS A 122 21.09 -13.79 0.18
CA LYS A 122 22.11 -14.81 -0.10
C LYS A 122 23.45 -14.20 -0.51
N GLN A 123 23.43 -13.16 -1.36
CA GLN A 123 24.67 -12.46 -1.75
C GLN A 123 25.32 -11.74 -0.57
N LEU A 124 24.52 -11.11 0.30
CA LEU A 124 25.02 -10.44 1.51
C LEU A 124 25.66 -11.44 2.48
N LYS A 125 25.04 -12.62 2.69
CA LYS A 125 25.61 -13.71 3.49
C LYS A 125 26.93 -14.23 2.92
N ALA A 126 27.10 -14.17 1.60
CA ALA A 126 28.33 -14.53 0.91
C ALA A 126 29.38 -13.39 0.87
N GLY A 127 29.10 -12.21 1.43
CA GLY A 127 29.98 -11.04 1.37
C GLY A 127 29.97 -10.29 0.04
N ASN A 128 29.11 -10.67 -0.91
CA ASN A 128 29.06 -10.13 -2.27
C ASN A 128 28.18 -8.87 -2.36
N GLY A 129 28.61 -7.77 -1.72
CA GLY A 129 27.83 -6.51 -1.69
C GLY A 129 27.42 -5.97 -3.07
N ALA A 130 28.30 -6.05 -4.07
CA ALA A 130 27.99 -5.58 -5.42
C ALA A 130 26.92 -6.42 -6.13
N ALA A 131 26.90 -7.74 -5.90
CA ALA A 131 25.86 -8.60 -6.42
C ALA A 131 24.54 -8.38 -5.68
N ALA A 132 24.60 -8.24 -4.36
CA ALA A 132 23.45 -7.91 -3.53
C ALA A 132 22.78 -6.60 -3.95
N SER A 133 23.56 -5.55 -4.22
CA SER A 133 23.02 -4.26 -4.67
C SER A 133 22.26 -4.39 -6.00
N ARG A 134 22.76 -5.18 -6.95
CA ARG A 134 22.02 -5.45 -8.19
C ARG A 134 20.69 -6.16 -7.91
N ASP A 135 20.70 -7.20 -7.07
CA ASP A 135 19.48 -7.93 -6.72
C ASP A 135 18.47 -7.03 -5.97
N ILE A 136 18.94 -6.13 -5.11
CA ILE A 136 18.10 -5.11 -4.42
C ILE A 136 17.44 -4.17 -5.44
N GLN A 137 18.17 -3.70 -6.45
CA GLN A 137 17.61 -2.81 -7.47
C GLN A 137 16.54 -3.49 -8.32
N VAL A 138 16.69 -4.80 -8.58
CA VAL A 138 15.63 -5.56 -9.24
C VAL A 138 14.40 -5.65 -8.33
N ALA A 139 14.60 -5.98 -7.04
CA ALA A 139 13.51 -6.03 -6.05
C ALA A 139 12.75 -4.70 -5.93
N GLN A 140 13.45 -3.57 -5.86
CA GLN A 140 12.85 -2.23 -5.82
C GLN A 140 11.96 -1.97 -7.04
N LYS A 141 12.43 -2.30 -8.26
CA LYS A 141 11.63 -2.17 -9.49
C LYS A 141 10.37 -3.03 -9.45
N THR A 142 10.48 -4.25 -8.92
CA THR A 142 9.34 -5.15 -8.77
C THR A 142 8.34 -4.63 -7.73
N ILE A 143 8.80 -4.10 -6.60
CA ILE A 143 7.94 -3.46 -5.58
C ILE A 143 7.22 -2.24 -6.16
N ALA A 144 7.94 -1.35 -6.87
CA ALA A 144 7.33 -0.20 -7.54
C ALA A 144 6.23 -0.63 -8.52
N SER A 145 6.47 -1.70 -9.28
CA SER A 145 5.46 -2.29 -10.18
C SER A 145 4.26 -2.85 -9.41
N ALA A 146 4.48 -3.48 -8.25
CA ALA A 146 3.40 -3.98 -7.40
C ALA A 146 2.54 -2.84 -6.82
N ILE A 147 3.16 -1.73 -6.39
CA ILE A 147 2.47 -0.53 -5.92
C ILE A 147 1.64 0.09 -7.05
N ALA A 148 2.21 0.25 -8.24
CA ALA A 148 1.49 0.77 -9.40
C ALA A 148 0.28 -0.11 -9.76
N SER A 149 0.46 -1.44 -9.78
CA SER A 149 -0.62 -2.40 -10.00
C SER A 149 -1.69 -2.32 -8.90
N HIS A 150 -1.32 -2.04 -7.65
CA HIS A 150 -2.25 -1.86 -6.54
C HIS A 150 -3.11 -0.59 -6.68
N HIS A 151 -2.51 0.53 -7.09
CA HIS A 151 -3.24 1.77 -7.34
C HIS A 151 -4.24 1.62 -8.50
N GLN A 152 -3.94 0.83 -9.52
CA GLN A 152 -4.90 0.51 -10.59
C GLN A 152 -6.12 -0.29 -10.10
N LEU A 153 -5.98 -1.07 -9.02
CA LEU A 153 -7.08 -1.82 -8.39
C LEU A 153 -7.97 -0.95 -7.51
N ILE A 154 -7.44 0.13 -6.93
CA ILE A 154 -8.18 1.01 -5.98
C ILE A 154 -8.74 2.27 -6.68
N GLY A 155 -8.11 2.74 -7.77
CA GLY A 155 -8.47 3.97 -8.48
C GLY A 155 -9.70 3.90 -9.40
N ARG A 156 -10.69 3.06 -9.10
CA ARG A 156 -12.00 3.01 -9.78
C ARG A 156 -13.15 3.04 -8.80
#